data_AF-A0A8T0G6H9-F1
#
_entry.id   AF-A0A8T0G6H9-F1
#
_cell.length_a   1.000
_cell.length_b   1.000
_cell.length_c   1.000
_cell.angle_alpha   90.00
_cell.angle_beta   90.00
_cell.angle_gamma   90.00
#
_symmetry.space_group_name_H-M   'P 1'
#
loop_
_entity.id
_entity.type
_entity.pdbx_description
1 polymer ?
#
loop_
_entity_poly.entity_id
_entity_poly.type
_entity_poly.pdbx_seq_one_letter_code
_entity_poly.pdbx_strand_id
1 'polypeptide(L)'
;MAKRVDPVRGFVRRGGLCWSRDGSALRSRGGEMVGVGSLGGGRRGGEVGQWKCRERERGGAGASVRVGFKGHWHRSVVASARSSGSARQEEVEHGVVAEGCVNGDAGNGAAASSNEGSISGLILPPLMTVGKSTNILWQGCMVKREDRQRMLNQKGCVIWITGLSGSGKSTLACTLDHALLQRGKLSYVLDGDNVRHGLNNNLGFSAVDRAENIRRVGEVAKLFADTGIICIASFISPYKKDRDACRSLMGAGDFIEVFMDVALEVCEQRDPKGLYKLARAGKIKGFTGVDDPYEEPQEAEIVMKAVNGVYASPQEMTVQMLAYLEENGFLRGD
;
A
#
# COMPACT_ATOMS: atom_id res chain seq x y z
N MET A 1 40.68 44.14 -16.73
CA MET A 1 40.09 44.61 -18.00
C MET A 1 38.76 43.90 -18.23
N ALA A 2 37.85 44.57 -18.94
CA ALA A 2 36.40 44.50 -18.80
C ALA A 2 35.66 43.27 -19.40
N LYS A 3 34.39 43.16 -18.96
CA LYS A 3 33.27 42.28 -19.35
C LYS A 3 33.15 41.96 -20.85
N ARG A 4 32.59 40.78 -21.17
CA ARG A 4 31.43 40.63 -22.08
C ARG A 4 30.55 39.44 -21.66
N VAL A 5 29.30 39.75 -21.37
CA VAL A 5 28.14 38.85 -21.38
C VAL A 5 27.61 38.88 -22.81
N ASP A 6 27.28 37.72 -23.40
CA ASP A 6 26.28 37.67 -24.47
C ASP A 6 25.29 36.52 -24.22
N PRO A 7 23.98 36.75 -24.41
CA PRO A 7 22.90 35.93 -23.88
C PRO A 7 22.37 34.91 -24.91
N VAL A 8 21.48 34.03 -24.46
CA VAL A 8 20.64 33.12 -25.28
C VAL A 8 21.31 31.80 -25.69
N ARG A 9 21.22 30.81 -24.80
CA ARG A 9 20.65 29.46 -25.05
C ARG A 9 20.76 28.62 -23.78
N GLY A 10 19.70 28.63 -22.98
CA GLY A 10 19.56 27.77 -21.81
C GLY A 10 19.11 26.38 -22.20
N PHE A 11 20.03 25.42 -22.22
CA PHE A 11 19.73 23.99 -22.26
C PHE A 11 20.84 23.23 -21.51
N VAL A 12 20.44 22.33 -20.61
CA VAL A 12 21.35 21.39 -19.93
C VAL A 12 21.11 20.01 -20.55
N ARG A 13 22.17 19.34 -21.03
CA ARG A 13 22.10 17.96 -21.55
C ARG A 13 22.51 16.96 -20.46
N ARG A 14 21.64 16.00 -20.15
CA ARG A 14 21.97 14.70 -19.55
C ARG A 14 21.15 13.61 -20.25
N GLY A 15 21.79 12.52 -20.68
CA GLY A 15 21.10 11.31 -21.15
C GLY A 15 20.32 11.41 -22.47
N GLY A 16 20.69 12.31 -23.38
CA GLY A 16 20.12 12.34 -24.75
C GLY A 16 18.75 13.00 -24.91
N LEU A 17 18.18 13.62 -23.87
CA LEU A 17 16.94 14.43 -23.97
C LEU A 17 17.18 15.88 -23.52
N CYS A 18 16.54 16.83 -24.22
CA CYS A 18 16.56 18.27 -23.92
C CYS A 18 15.25 18.67 -23.22
N TRP A 19 15.35 19.47 -22.16
CA TRP A 19 14.20 19.96 -21.38
C TRP A 19 14.16 21.50 -21.42
N SER A 20 12.96 22.08 -21.55
CA SER A 20 12.73 23.52 -21.29
C SER A 20 12.45 23.76 -19.79
N ARG A 21 12.68 24.99 -19.32
CA ARG A 21 12.65 25.36 -17.89
C ARG A 21 11.26 25.32 -17.24
N ASP A 22 10.22 25.05 -18.01
CA ASP A 22 8.80 25.05 -17.64
C ASP A 22 8.17 23.64 -17.59
N GLY A 23 8.98 22.58 -17.74
CA GLY A 23 8.57 21.22 -17.35
C GLY A 23 7.56 20.52 -18.28
N SER A 24 7.36 21.01 -19.51
CA SER A 24 6.53 20.33 -20.50
C SER A 24 7.35 19.35 -21.37
N ALA A 25 6.83 18.15 -21.57
CA ALA A 25 7.52 17.07 -22.31
C ALA A 25 7.39 17.25 -23.83
N LEU A 26 8.51 17.32 -24.54
CA LEU A 26 8.55 17.29 -26.01
C LEU A 26 8.82 15.85 -26.50
N ARG A 27 7.88 15.29 -27.27
CA ARG A 27 8.06 13.99 -27.95
C ARG A 27 8.72 14.21 -29.31
N SER A 28 9.83 13.52 -29.58
CA SER A 28 10.47 13.54 -30.90
C SER A 28 9.79 12.54 -31.86
N ARG A 29 9.16 13.02 -32.92
CA ARG A 29 8.94 12.27 -34.16
C ARG A 29 9.20 13.23 -35.32
N GLY A 30 10.12 12.84 -36.22
CA GLY A 30 10.33 13.42 -37.56
C GLY A 30 10.43 14.94 -37.60
N GLY A 31 11.64 15.48 -37.74
CA GLY A 31 11.94 16.90 -37.65
C GLY A 31 10.94 17.83 -38.35
N GLU A 32 10.13 18.52 -37.53
CA GLU A 32 9.58 19.86 -37.77
C GLU A 32 9.00 20.38 -36.44
N MET A 33 9.34 21.63 -36.06
CA MET A 33 8.85 22.27 -34.84
C MET A 33 7.56 23.03 -35.16
N VAL A 34 6.44 22.66 -34.56
CA VAL A 34 5.21 23.47 -34.58
C VAL A 34 4.68 23.61 -33.15
N GLY A 35 4.67 24.84 -32.65
CA GLY A 35 4.15 25.18 -31.32
C GLY A 35 2.62 25.24 -31.33
N VAL A 36 1.98 24.85 -30.22
CA VAL A 36 0.53 25.01 -30.04
C VAL A 36 0.26 25.75 -28.74
N GLY A 37 -0.15 27.00 -28.87
CA GLY A 37 -0.72 27.82 -27.81
C GLY A 37 -2.23 27.60 -27.68
N SER A 38 -2.73 27.86 -26.48
CA SER A 38 -4.15 27.83 -26.12
C SER A 38 -4.88 29.11 -26.58
N LEU A 39 -6.14 28.98 -27.04
CA LEU A 39 -7.34 29.76 -26.64
C LEU A 39 -8.40 29.85 -27.77
N GLY A 40 -9.66 29.58 -27.40
CA GLY A 40 -10.82 30.42 -27.77
C GLY A 40 -11.52 30.24 -29.12
N GLY A 41 -12.70 29.59 -29.10
CA GLY A 41 -13.97 30.07 -29.68
C GLY A 41 -14.13 30.35 -31.19
N GLY A 42 -15.14 29.71 -31.81
CA GLY A 42 -15.97 30.36 -32.85
C GLY A 42 -15.98 29.76 -34.26
N ARG A 43 -17.06 29.02 -34.55
CA ARG A 43 -17.64 28.56 -35.83
C ARG A 43 -17.08 29.15 -37.16
N ARG A 44 -16.76 28.28 -38.13
CA ARG A 44 -17.62 27.91 -39.29
C ARG A 44 -16.89 26.97 -40.29
N GLY A 45 -17.59 25.89 -40.66
CA GLY A 45 -17.70 25.34 -42.02
C GLY A 45 -16.56 24.49 -42.61
N GLY A 46 -16.85 23.23 -42.95
CA GLY A 46 -16.07 22.50 -43.96
C GLY A 46 -15.98 20.98 -43.77
N GLU A 47 -16.96 20.28 -44.33
CA GLU A 47 -16.90 18.92 -44.90
C GLU A 47 -16.45 17.70 -44.06
N VAL A 48 -17.43 16.83 -43.83
CA VAL A 48 -17.30 15.45 -43.35
C VAL A 48 -16.93 14.55 -44.53
N GLY A 49 -15.75 13.92 -44.47
CA GLY A 49 -15.30 12.93 -45.44
C GLY A 49 -14.88 11.63 -44.75
N GLN A 50 -15.69 10.57 -44.93
CA GLN A 50 -15.41 9.18 -44.55
C GLN A 50 -14.09 8.69 -45.15
N TRP A 51 -13.25 8.03 -44.35
CA TRP A 51 -12.14 7.22 -44.85
C TRP A 51 -12.44 5.73 -44.66
N LYS A 52 -12.65 5.08 -45.80
CA LYS A 52 -12.77 3.64 -45.97
C LYS A 52 -11.38 3.03 -46.09
N CYS A 53 -11.21 1.90 -45.43
CA CYS A 53 -10.00 1.07 -45.40
C CYS A 53 -9.61 0.59 -46.80
N ARG A 54 -8.31 0.64 -47.13
CA ARG A 54 -7.74 -0.14 -48.24
C ARG A 54 -6.34 -0.62 -47.86
N GLU A 55 -6.23 -1.92 -47.67
CA GLU A 55 -4.96 -2.64 -47.52
C GLU A 55 -4.11 -2.52 -48.79
N ARG A 56 -2.79 -2.45 -48.59
CA ARG A 56 -1.82 -2.96 -49.56
C ARG A 56 -0.64 -3.57 -48.81
N GLU A 57 -0.49 -4.87 -48.99
CA GLU A 57 0.60 -5.70 -48.51
C GLU A 57 1.95 -5.24 -49.06
N ARG A 58 3.02 -5.39 -48.26
CA ARG A 58 4.26 -6.04 -48.69
C ARG A 58 5.09 -6.49 -47.48
N GLY A 59 5.60 -7.70 -47.60
CA GLY A 59 6.18 -8.54 -46.55
C GLY A 59 7.42 -8.02 -45.83
N GLY A 60 7.63 -8.58 -44.64
CA GLY A 60 8.84 -8.51 -43.84
C GLY A 60 8.70 -9.47 -42.66
N ALA A 61 9.51 -10.52 -42.64
CA ALA A 61 9.41 -11.69 -41.77
C ALA A 61 9.30 -11.35 -40.27
N GLY A 62 8.19 -11.76 -39.64
CA GLY A 62 8.02 -11.80 -38.19
C GLY A 62 8.35 -13.19 -37.66
N ALA A 63 9.46 -13.30 -36.93
CA ALA A 63 9.74 -14.47 -36.10
C ALA A 63 8.71 -14.52 -34.95
N SER A 64 7.79 -15.48 -34.98
CA SER A 64 6.93 -15.76 -33.83
C SER A 64 7.68 -16.69 -32.87
N VAL A 65 8.07 -16.19 -31.70
CA VAL A 65 8.44 -17.06 -30.58
C VAL A 65 7.15 -17.63 -30.03
N ARG A 66 6.87 -18.89 -30.38
CA ARG A 66 5.74 -19.65 -29.83
C ARG A 66 6.24 -20.40 -28.60
N VAL A 67 5.95 -19.87 -27.40
CA VAL A 67 6.18 -20.61 -26.15
C VAL A 67 5.08 -21.66 -26.03
N GLY A 68 5.40 -22.91 -26.37
CA GLY A 68 4.48 -24.04 -26.23
C GLY A 68 4.52 -24.61 -24.81
N PHE A 69 3.45 -24.41 -24.04
CA PHE A 69 3.20 -25.20 -22.84
C PHE A 69 2.52 -26.51 -23.27
N LYS A 70 3.24 -27.65 -23.17
CA LYS A 70 2.62 -28.98 -23.18
C LYS A 70 2.24 -29.34 -21.74
N GLY A 71 1.01 -29.05 -21.36
CA GLY A 71 0.40 -29.54 -20.12
C GLY A 71 -0.80 -30.42 -20.46
N HIS A 72 -0.69 -31.72 -20.19
CA HIS A 72 -1.82 -32.65 -20.27
C HIS A 72 -2.78 -32.37 -19.09
N TRP A 73 -3.98 -31.87 -19.40
CA TRP A 73 -5.05 -31.73 -18.41
C TRP A 73 -5.88 -33.02 -18.39
N HIS A 74 -5.65 -33.88 -17.39
CA HIS A 74 -6.60 -34.94 -17.07
C HIS A 74 -7.80 -34.33 -16.33
N ARG A 75 -8.97 -34.37 -16.97
CA ARG A 75 -10.26 -34.21 -16.28
C ARG A 75 -10.52 -35.47 -15.46
N SER A 76 -10.47 -35.36 -14.13
CA SER A 76 -11.10 -36.34 -13.26
C SER A 76 -12.38 -35.73 -12.68
N VAL A 77 -13.50 -36.29 -13.11
CA VAL A 77 -14.82 -36.09 -12.51
C VAL A 77 -14.86 -36.94 -11.24
N VAL A 78 -15.09 -36.34 -10.08
CA VAL A 78 -15.41 -37.08 -8.85
C VAL A 78 -16.83 -36.73 -8.42
N ALA A 79 -17.68 -37.76 -8.44
CA ALA A 79 -19.05 -37.72 -7.96
C ALA A 79 -19.11 -37.82 -6.42
N SER A 80 -20.17 -37.22 -5.89
CA SER A 80 -20.50 -37.00 -4.47
C SER A 80 -20.71 -38.28 -3.64
N ALA A 81 -20.45 -38.18 -2.32
CA ALA A 81 -21.26 -38.87 -1.31
C ALA A 81 -21.46 -37.96 -0.07
N ARG A 82 -22.73 -37.69 0.27
CA ARG A 82 -23.16 -37.11 1.55
C ARG A 82 -23.23 -38.22 2.59
N SER A 83 -22.78 -37.97 3.81
CA SER A 83 -23.31 -38.65 4.99
C SER A 83 -23.37 -37.72 6.20
N SER A 84 -24.48 -37.84 6.92
CA SER A 84 -24.92 -37.12 8.11
C SER A 84 -24.35 -37.74 9.39
N GLY A 85 -24.06 -36.93 10.41
CA GLY A 85 -23.74 -37.42 11.77
C GLY A 85 -23.44 -36.30 12.76
N SER A 86 -23.84 -36.47 14.02
CA SER A 86 -24.13 -35.45 15.03
C SER A 86 -23.09 -35.37 16.17
N ALA A 87 -22.86 -34.15 16.68
CA ALA A 87 -22.49 -33.65 18.02
C ALA A 87 -21.78 -34.53 19.09
N ARG A 88 -20.73 -33.98 19.74
CA ARG A 88 -20.74 -33.44 21.13
C ARG A 88 -19.36 -32.93 21.61
N GLN A 89 -19.41 -32.06 22.62
CA GLN A 89 -18.36 -31.25 23.28
C GLN A 89 -17.38 -32.04 24.16
N GLU A 90 -16.19 -31.46 24.44
CA GLU A 90 -15.67 -31.32 25.81
C GLU A 90 -14.55 -30.26 25.92
N GLU A 91 -14.53 -29.58 27.07
CA GLU A 91 -13.64 -28.48 27.51
C GLU A 91 -12.36 -29.01 28.21
N VAL A 92 -11.36 -28.13 28.41
CA VAL A 92 -10.68 -27.81 29.71
C VAL A 92 -9.21 -27.35 29.55
N GLU A 93 -8.80 -26.58 30.55
CA GLU A 93 -7.88 -25.46 30.73
C GLU A 93 -6.36 -25.71 30.93
N HIS A 94 -5.63 -24.61 30.67
CA HIS A 94 -4.46 -23.97 31.34
C HIS A 94 -3.25 -24.74 31.91
N GLY A 95 -2.04 -24.24 31.57
CA GLY A 95 -0.81 -24.40 32.35
C GLY A 95 0.42 -23.73 31.73
N VAL A 96 0.91 -22.65 32.36
CA VAL A 96 2.09 -21.83 32.01
C VAL A 96 3.36 -22.42 32.61
N VAL A 97 4.48 -22.53 31.87
CA VAL A 97 5.85 -22.11 32.33
C VAL A 97 6.78 -21.87 31.11
N ALA A 98 7.59 -20.81 31.19
CA ALA A 98 8.57 -20.36 30.21
C ALA A 98 9.94 -21.06 30.32
N GLU A 99 10.70 -21.13 29.22
CA GLU A 99 12.13 -20.73 29.15
C GLU A 99 12.74 -20.88 27.73
N GLY A 100 13.61 -19.93 27.34
CA GLY A 100 14.78 -20.15 26.48
C GLY A 100 14.74 -19.74 25.00
N CYS A 101 15.11 -18.49 24.69
CA CYS A 101 15.35 -18.02 23.32
C CYS A 101 16.73 -18.43 22.77
N VAL A 102 16.77 -19.05 21.58
CA VAL A 102 17.92 -19.02 20.64
C VAL A 102 17.39 -19.01 19.19
N ASN A 103 17.98 -18.13 18.36
CA ASN A 103 17.53 -17.70 17.03
C ASN A 103 17.56 -18.76 15.91
N GLY A 104 16.56 -18.70 15.01
CA GLY A 104 16.64 -19.26 13.64
C GLY A 104 15.28 -19.63 13.03
N ASP A 105 14.82 -18.83 12.06
CA ASP A 105 13.71 -19.08 11.11
C ASP A 105 12.25 -19.12 11.65
N ALA A 106 11.46 -18.15 11.19
CA ALA A 106 9.98 -18.12 11.19
C ALA A 106 9.27 -18.72 12.42
N GLY A 107 9.42 -18.08 13.58
CA GLY A 107 8.58 -18.33 14.76
C GLY A 107 7.16 -17.81 14.55
N ASN A 108 6.27 -18.66 14.01
CA ASN A 108 4.84 -18.42 14.08
C ASN A 108 4.33 -18.99 15.42
N GLY A 109 4.08 -18.10 16.37
CA GLY A 109 3.40 -18.41 17.64
C GLY A 109 1.92 -18.71 17.42
N ALA A 110 1.62 -19.82 16.75
CA ALA A 110 0.30 -20.45 16.76
C ALA A 110 0.52 -21.89 17.20
N ALA A 111 -0.13 -22.32 18.28
CA ALA A 111 -0.14 -23.71 18.70
C ALA A 111 -0.74 -24.56 17.58
N ALA A 112 0.12 -25.14 16.74
CA ALA A 112 -0.27 -25.99 15.64
C ALA A 112 -0.53 -27.40 16.20
N SER A 113 -1.80 -27.77 16.34
CA SER A 113 -2.18 -29.16 16.57
C SER A 113 -2.16 -29.90 15.22
N SER A 114 -1.15 -30.74 14.99
CA SER A 114 -1.10 -31.64 13.84
C SER A 114 -2.05 -32.82 14.07
N ASN A 115 -3.03 -32.99 13.18
CA ASN A 115 -3.93 -34.14 13.20
C ASN A 115 -3.36 -35.22 12.28
N GLU A 116 -2.71 -36.25 12.84
CA GLU A 116 -2.13 -37.35 12.08
C GLU A 116 -3.21 -38.40 11.74
N GLY A 117 -3.90 -38.21 10.62
CA GLY A 117 -4.73 -39.25 10.01
C GLY A 117 -3.89 -40.12 9.07
N SER A 118 -3.47 -41.31 9.53
CA SER A 118 -2.73 -42.26 8.70
C SER A 118 -3.64 -42.95 7.68
N ILE A 119 -3.52 -42.57 6.41
CA ILE A 119 -3.90 -43.43 5.27
C ILE A 119 -2.61 -44.14 4.85
N SER A 120 -2.59 -45.47 5.01
CA SER A 120 -1.41 -46.30 4.80
C SER A 120 -0.69 -45.99 3.47
N GLY A 121 0.55 -45.50 3.56
CA GLY A 121 1.46 -45.33 2.42
C GLY A 121 1.59 -43.92 1.82
N LEU A 122 0.81 -42.92 2.26
CA LEU A 122 0.93 -41.54 1.79
C LEU A 122 1.51 -40.63 2.89
N ILE A 123 2.73 -40.14 2.70
CA ILE A 123 3.27 -39.04 3.52
C ILE A 123 2.61 -37.76 3.01
N LEU A 124 1.58 -37.30 3.70
CA LEU A 124 0.92 -36.03 3.41
C LEU A 124 1.74 -34.87 4.00
N PRO A 125 1.83 -33.71 3.30
CA PRO A 125 2.43 -32.52 3.89
C PRO A 125 1.64 -32.10 5.13
N PRO A 126 2.29 -31.52 6.16
CA PRO A 126 1.62 -31.12 7.38
C PRO A 126 0.58 -30.04 7.06
N LEU A 127 -0.70 -30.40 7.21
CA LEU A 127 -1.78 -29.44 7.11
C LEU A 127 -1.83 -28.58 8.38
N MET A 128 -1.99 -27.29 8.20
CA MET A 128 -2.04 -26.31 9.25
C MET A 128 -3.49 -25.88 9.53
N THR A 129 -3.72 -25.43 10.76
CA THR A 129 -4.93 -24.71 11.16
C THR A 129 -4.54 -23.32 11.61
N VAL A 130 -5.11 -22.29 10.99
CA VAL A 130 -4.88 -20.87 11.34
C VAL A 130 -6.21 -20.21 11.59
N GLY A 131 -6.48 -19.83 12.84
CA GLY A 131 -7.78 -19.32 13.26
C GLY A 131 -8.90 -20.31 12.94
N LYS A 132 -9.87 -19.89 12.12
CA LYS A 132 -11.00 -20.75 11.68
C LYS A 132 -10.69 -21.58 10.42
N SER A 133 -9.57 -21.32 9.75
CA SER A 133 -9.19 -22.01 8.52
C SER A 133 -8.44 -23.29 8.84
N THR A 134 -9.04 -24.44 8.56
CA THR A 134 -8.46 -25.77 8.74
C THR A 134 -8.00 -26.37 7.41
N ASN A 135 -7.08 -27.33 7.44
CA ASN A 135 -6.63 -28.08 6.26
C ASN A 135 -5.90 -27.23 5.21
N ILE A 136 -5.12 -26.23 5.66
CA ILE A 136 -4.39 -25.32 4.77
C ILE A 136 -2.90 -25.61 4.77
N LEU A 137 -2.26 -25.44 3.61
CA LEU A 137 -0.82 -25.56 3.45
C LEU A 137 -0.29 -24.28 2.80
N TRP A 138 0.71 -23.66 3.42
CA TRP A 138 1.38 -22.51 2.82
C TRP A 138 2.07 -22.91 1.52
N GLN A 139 1.74 -22.23 0.43
CA GLN A 139 2.33 -22.49 -0.87
C GLN A 139 3.60 -21.67 -1.04
N GLY A 140 4.76 -22.30 -0.92
CA GLY A 140 6.03 -21.69 -1.24
C GLY A 140 6.14 -21.35 -2.73
N CYS A 141 6.77 -20.22 -3.05
CA CYS A 141 7.09 -19.82 -4.43
C CYS A 141 8.61 -19.69 -4.60
N MET A 142 9.10 -19.88 -5.83
CA MET A 142 10.53 -19.80 -6.14
C MET A 142 11.12 -18.39 -5.97
N VAL A 143 10.30 -17.35 -6.16
CA VAL A 143 10.74 -15.95 -6.06
C VAL A 143 10.59 -15.46 -4.62
N LYS A 144 11.70 -15.08 -4.00
CA LYS A 144 11.72 -14.63 -2.60
C LYS A 144 11.50 -13.11 -2.49
N ARG A 145 11.27 -12.64 -1.26
CA ARG A 145 11.15 -11.20 -0.95
C ARG A 145 12.41 -10.45 -1.36
N GLU A 146 13.59 -11.01 -1.09
CA GLU A 146 14.88 -10.39 -1.39
C GLU A 146 15.09 -10.20 -2.89
N ASP A 147 14.61 -11.15 -3.72
CA ASP A 147 14.70 -11.03 -5.18
C ASP A 147 13.87 -9.87 -5.70
N ARG A 148 12.67 -9.66 -5.14
CA ARG A 148 11.80 -8.53 -5.48
C ARG A 148 12.42 -7.20 -5.05
N GLN A 149 12.98 -7.15 -3.83
CA GLN A 149 13.65 -5.96 -3.30
C GLN A 149 14.89 -5.58 -4.12
N ARG A 150 15.70 -6.58 -4.53
CA ARG A 150 16.85 -6.37 -5.42
C ARG A 150 16.42 -5.85 -6.78
N MET A 151 15.36 -6.42 -7.36
CA MET A 151 14.80 -5.97 -8.64
C MET A 151 14.31 -4.52 -8.57
N LEU A 152 13.63 -4.13 -7.49
CA LEU A 152 13.09 -2.79 -7.31
C LEU A 152 14.12 -1.77 -6.77
N ASN A 153 15.31 -2.23 -6.35
CA ASN A 153 16.31 -1.43 -5.66
C ASN A 153 15.73 -0.64 -4.47
N GLN A 154 14.92 -1.32 -3.65
CA GLN A 154 14.30 -0.80 -2.43
C GLN A 154 13.89 -1.96 -1.51
N LYS A 155 13.64 -1.68 -0.24
CA LYS A 155 13.03 -2.64 0.69
C LYS A 155 11.57 -2.32 0.90
N GLY A 156 10.74 -3.36 0.95
CA GLY A 156 9.33 -3.20 1.26
C GLY A 156 9.13 -2.95 2.76
N CYS A 157 8.24 -2.02 3.09
CA CYS A 157 7.88 -1.69 4.47
C CYS A 157 6.47 -1.10 4.51
N VAL A 158 5.93 -0.98 5.71
CA VAL A 158 4.63 -0.36 5.99
C VAL A 158 4.84 0.92 6.76
N ILE A 159 4.46 2.03 6.14
CA ILE A 159 4.36 3.34 6.77
C ILE A 159 2.91 3.48 7.24
N TRP A 160 2.70 3.34 8.55
CA TRP A 160 1.38 3.37 9.16
C TRP A 160 1.10 4.74 9.77
N ILE A 161 0.37 5.58 9.03
CA ILE A 161 0.02 6.94 9.46
C ILE A 161 -1.28 6.90 10.26
N THR A 162 -1.20 7.23 11.55
CA THR A 162 -2.30 7.27 12.51
C THR A 162 -2.56 8.70 13.01
N GLY A 163 -3.80 9.02 13.39
CA GLY A 163 -4.16 10.36 13.89
C GLY A 163 -5.64 10.70 13.73
N LEU A 164 -6.09 11.77 14.38
CA LEU A 164 -7.47 12.28 14.31
C LEU A 164 -7.91 12.65 12.89
N SER A 165 -9.22 12.66 12.62
CA SER A 165 -9.75 13.18 11.35
C SER A 165 -9.29 14.63 11.15
N GLY A 166 -8.95 15.04 9.93
CA GLY A 166 -8.44 16.40 9.68
C GLY A 166 -6.99 16.69 10.13
N SER A 167 -6.27 15.73 10.71
CA SER A 167 -4.87 15.93 11.12
C SER A 167 -3.88 16.06 9.94
N GLY A 168 -4.26 15.61 8.74
CA GLY A 168 -3.45 15.72 7.52
C GLY A 168 -2.86 14.40 7.00
N LYS A 169 -3.28 13.25 7.54
CA LYS A 169 -2.79 11.90 7.14
C LYS A 169 -2.78 11.68 5.63
N SER A 170 -3.93 11.81 4.96
CA SER A 170 -4.04 11.59 3.51
C SER A 170 -3.20 12.59 2.72
N THR A 171 -3.07 13.84 3.19
CA THR A 171 -2.21 14.85 2.58
C THR A 171 -0.74 14.45 2.66
N LEU A 172 -0.27 14.00 3.82
CA LEU A 172 1.09 13.48 3.98
C LEU A 172 1.31 12.23 3.12
N ALA A 173 0.37 11.29 3.13
CA ALA A 173 0.45 10.05 2.35
C ALA A 173 0.62 10.32 0.85
N CYS A 174 -0.23 11.19 0.27
CA CYS A 174 -0.13 11.55 -1.14
C CYS A 174 1.14 12.35 -1.47
N THR A 175 1.58 13.24 -0.58
CA THR A 175 2.81 14.03 -0.79
C THR A 175 4.05 13.14 -0.75
N LEU A 176 4.08 12.19 0.19
CA LEU A 176 5.14 11.19 0.32
C LEU A 176 5.19 10.24 -0.88
N ASP A 177 4.04 9.72 -1.30
CA ASP A 177 3.91 8.85 -2.48
C ASP A 177 4.46 9.52 -3.74
N HIS A 178 4.06 10.79 -3.97
CA HIS A 178 4.60 11.58 -5.07
C HIS A 178 6.12 11.78 -4.97
N ALA A 179 6.64 12.05 -3.77
CA ALA A 179 8.08 12.27 -3.57
C ALA A 179 8.93 10.98 -3.70
N LEU A 180 8.36 9.81 -3.36
CA LEU A 180 8.97 8.50 -3.58
C LEU A 180 9.00 8.15 -5.07
N LEU A 181 7.90 8.37 -5.78
CA LEU A 181 7.82 8.18 -7.23
C LEU A 181 8.87 9.02 -7.97
N GLN A 182 9.07 10.29 -7.58
CA GLN A 182 10.10 11.15 -8.13
C GLN A 182 11.54 10.64 -7.91
N ARG A 183 11.76 9.78 -6.90
CA ARG A 183 13.04 9.12 -6.60
C ARG A 183 13.16 7.74 -7.27
N GLY A 184 12.21 7.36 -8.12
CA GLY A 184 12.16 6.05 -8.76
C GLY A 184 11.84 4.92 -7.79
N LYS A 185 11.15 5.22 -6.68
CA LYS A 185 10.71 4.24 -5.69
C LYS A 185 9.24 3.92 -5.89
N LEU A 186 8.91 2.64 -5.77
CA LEU A 186 7.56 2.13 -5.90
C LEU A 186 6.88 2.14 -4.53
N SER A 187 5.86 2.96 -4.42
CA SER A 187 4.99 3.05 -3.24
C SER A 187 3.53 2.86 -3.64
N TYR A 188 2.69 2.58 -2.65
CA TYR A 188 1.24 2.52 -2.84
C TYR A 188 0.50 2.98 -1.58
N VAL A 189 -0.51 3.82 -1.77
CA VAL A 189 -1.31 4.38 -0.67
C VAL A 189 -2.58 3.56 -0.44
N LEU A 190 -2.73 3.04 0.77
CA LEU A 190 -3.98 2.51 1.30
C LEU A 190 -4.65 3.59 2.14
N ASP A 191 -5.71 4.22 1.63
CA ASP A 191 -6.47 5.23 2.35
C ASP A 191 -7.78 4.65 2.91
N GLY A 192 -8.13 5.07 4.13
CA GLY A 192 -9.33 4.60 4.84
C GLY A 192 -10.64 4.77 4.09
N ASP A 193 -10.81 5.83 3.31
CA ASP A 193 -12.02 6.03 2.52
C ASP A 193 -11.98 5.17 1.26
N ASN A 194 -10.82 5.11 0.58
CA ASN A 194 -10.65 4.33 -0.66
C ASN A 194 -10.89 2.83 -0.45
N VAL A 195 -10.34 2.24 0.60
CA VAL A 195 -10.50 0.81 0.89
C VAL A 195 -11.96 0.47 1.21
N ARG A 196 -12.72 1.41 1.78
CA ARG A 196 -14.15 1.25 2.08
C ARG A 196 -15.04 1.29 0.83
N HIS A 197 -14.55 1.76 -0.32
CA HIS A 197 -15.28 1.62 -1.58
C HIS A 197 -15.17 0.23 -2.21
N GLY A 198 -14.23 -0.61 -1.75
CA GLY A 198 -13.97 -1.94 -2.30
C GLY A 198 -13.90 -3.01 -1.22
N LEU A 199 -12.67 -3.38 -0.81
CA LEU A 199 -12.39 -4.49 0.10
C LEU A 199 -13.21 -4.46 1.40
N ASN A 200 -13.44 -3.26 1.95
CA ASN A 200 -14.10 -3.06 3.24
C ASN A 200 -15.48 -2.39 3.10
N ASN A 201 -16.14 -2.50 1.94
CA ASN A 201 -17.46 -1.91 1.71
C ASN A 201 -18.59 -2.52 2.56
N ASN A 202 -18.34 -3.69 3.18
CA ASN A 202 -19.27 -4.38 4.05
C ASN A 202 -19.11 -4.02 5.53
N LEU A 203 -18.18 -3.12 5.87
CA LEU A 203 -17.89 -2.74 7.26
C LEU A 203 -18.45 -1.35 7.58
N GLY A 204 -19.17 -1.25 8.70
CA GLY A 204 -19.64 0.01 9.24
C GLY A 204 -18.55 0.78 10.00
N PHE A 205 -18.99 1.55 10.99
CA PHE A 205 -18.14 2.37 11.86
C PHE A 205 -18.26 1.99 13.34
N SER A 206 -18.83 0.82 13.66
CA SER A 206 -18.80 0.27 15.02
C SER A 206 -17.37 -0.08 15.45
N ALA A 207 -17.12 -0.23 16.76
CA ALA A 207 -15.80 -0.63 17.25
C ALA A 207 -15.33 -1.98 16.66
N VAL A 208 -16.24 -2.94 16.49
CA VAL A 208 -15.95 -4.26 15.88
C VAL A 208 -15.62 -4.10 14.39
N ASP A 209 -16.39 -3.30 13.65
CA ASP A 209 -16.12 -3.05 12.23
C ASP A 209 -14.81 -2.29 12.02
N ARG A 210 -14.44 -1.39 12.94
CA ARG A 210 -13.15 -0.69 12.93
C ARG A 210 -12.00 -1.67 13.14
N ALA A 211 -12.10 -2.54 14.14
CA ALA A 211 -11.09 -3.56 14.39
C ALA A 211 -10.89 -4.46 13.18
N GLU A 212 -11.98 -4.95 12.57
CA GLU A 212 -11.90 -5.78 11.36
C GLU A 212 -11.36 -5.00 10.15
N ASN A 213 -11.72 -3.72 10.00
CA ASN A 213 -11.20 -2.85 8.95
C ASN A 213 -9.67 -2.71 9.07
N ILE A 214 -9.17 -2.43 10.28
CA ILE A 214 -7.73 -2.30 10.53
C ILE A 214 -7.02 -3.65 10.36
N ARG A 215 -7.61 -4.75 10.84
CA ARG A 215 -7.05 -6.10 10.66
C ARG A 215 -6.86 -6.45 9.19
N ARG A 216 -7.90 -6.24 8.35
CA ARG A 216 -7.81 -6.51 6.89
C ARG A 216 -6.75 -5.66 6.22
N VAL A 217 -6.69 -4.38 6.57
CA VAL A 217 -5.69 -3.45 6.03
C VAL A 217 -4.28 -3.85 6.45
N GLY A 218 -4.08 -4.28 7.69
CA GLY A 218 -2.80 -4.78 8.19
C GLY A 218 -2.28 -5.96 7.37
N GLU A 219 -3.15 -6.95 7.09
CA GLU A 219 -2.80 -8.09 6.25
C GLU A 219 -2.49 -7.68 4.80
N VAL A 220 -3.26 -6.75 4.22
CA VAL A 220 -2.98 -6.24 2.87
C VAL A 220 -1.67 -5.48 2.83
N ALA A 221 -1.40 -4.62 3.81
CA ALA A 221 -0.16 -3.88 3.93
C ALA A 221 1.06 -4.82 4.04
N LYS A 222 0.90 -5.94 4.76
CA LYS A 222 1.91 -7.00 4.87
C LYS A 222 2.22 -7.61 3.50
N LEU A 223 1.20 -7.91 2.71
CA LEU A 223 1.38 -8.43 1.36
C LEU A 223 2.14 -7.42 0.48
N PHE A 224 1.82 -6.14 0.56
CA PHE A 224 2.58 -5.10 -0.18
C PHE A 224 4.05 -5.04 0.26
N ALA A 225 4.32 -5.03 1.56
CA ALA A 225 5.69 -5.02 2.07
C ALA A 225 6.48 -6.28 1.63
N ASP A 226 5.86 -7.46 1.64
CA ASP A 226 6.48 -8.70 1.14
C ASP A 226 6.81 -8.66 -0.37
N THR A 227 6.07 -7.86 -1.15
CA THR A 227 6.42 -7.63 -2.56
C THR A 227 7.58 -6.66 -2.77
N GLY A 228 8.13 -6.06 -1.70
CA GLY A 228 9.16 -5.03 -1.79
C GLY A 228 8.63 -3.61 -1.97
N ILE A 229 7.30 -3.41 -1.92
CA ILE A 229 6.66 -2.08 -2.08
C ILE A 229 6.67 -1.33 -0.74
N ILE A 230 6.89 -0.01 -0.80
CA ILE A 230 6.68 0.88 0.36
C ILE A 230 5.18 1.17 0.47
N CYS A 231 4.49 0.44 1.34
CA CYS A 231 3.05 0.59 1.56
C CYS A 231 2.78 1.74 2.53
N ILE A 232 1.97 2.71 2.12
CA ILE A 232 1.59 3.86 2.96
C ILE A 232 0.14 3.69 3.38
N ALA A 233 -0.10 3.28 4.62
CA ALA A 233 -1.44 3.13 5.18
C ALA A 233 -1.85 4.41 5.93
N SER A 234 -2.90 5.10 5.44
CA SER A 234 -3.44 6.32 6.03
C SER A 234 -4.82 6.06 6.64
N PHE A 235 -4.85 5.80 7.95
CA PHE A 235 -6.07 5.44 8.68
C PHE A 235 -6.17 6.22 9.99
N ILE A 236 -7.38 6.39 10.52
CA ILE A 236 -7.52 6.92 11.88
C ILE A 236 -6.90 5.92 12.86
N SER A 237 -7.21 4.62 12.70
CA SER A 237 -6.71 3.53 13.56
C SER A 237 -6.70 3.90 15.05
N PRO A 238 -7.87 4.23 15.63
CA PRO A 238 -7.95 4.89 16.94
C PRO A 238 -7.49 4.03 18.10
N TYR A 239 -7.62 2.70 17.99
CA TYR A 239 -7.33 1.79 19.10
C TYR A 239 -5.90 1.26 19.00
N LYS A 240 -5.13 1.41 20.09
CA LYS A 240 -3.74 0.98 20.21
C LYS A 240 -3.60 -0.51 19.94
N LYS A 241 -4.48 -1.33 20.53
CA LYS A 241 -4.47 -2.80 20.36
C LYS A 241 -4.50 -3.23 18.89
N ASP A 242 -5.22 -2.50 18.04
CA ASP A 242 -5.37 -2.86 16.63
C ASP A 242 -4.12 -2.46 15.84
N ARG A 243 -3.50 -1.33 16.19
CA ARG A 243 -2.20 -0.92 15.62
C ARG A 243 -1.08 -1.86 16.03
N ASP A 244 -1.04 -2.24 17.31
CA ASP A 244 -0.09 -3.23 17.84
C ASP A 244 -0.25 -4.59 17.13
N ALA A 245 -1.51 -5.02 16.90
CA ALA A 245 -1.78 -6.23 16.14
C ALA A 245 -1.21 -6.12 14.71
N CYS A 246 -1.44 -5.01 14.00
CA CYS A 246 -0.85 -4.79 12.68
C CYS A 246 0.69 -4.78 12.71
N ARG A 247 1.30 -4.16 13.73
CA ARG A 247 2.75 -4.17 13.94
C ARG A 247 3.29 -5.58 14.10
N SER A 248 2.62 -6.42 14.89
CA SER A 248 3.01 -7.82 15.14
C SER A 248 2.96 -8.72 13.90
N LEU A 249 2.25 -8.32 12.85
CA LEU A 249 2.17 -9.06 11.59
C LEU A 249 3.46 -8.95 10.74
N MET A 250 4.29 -7.95 11.02
CA MET A 250 5.44 -7.55 10.21
C MET A 250 6.77 -8.02 10.81
N GLY A 251 7.81 -8.09 9.98
CA GLY A 251 9.18 -8.29 10.47
C GLY A 251 9.67 -7.12 11.32
N ALA A 252 10.68 -7.36 12.16
CA ALA A 252 11.29 -6.30 12.96
C ALA A 252 11.79 -5.16 12.05
N GLY A 253 11.35 -3.93 12.34
CA GLY A 253 11.69 -2.73 11.57
C GLY A 253 10.83 -2.47 10.33
N ASP A 254 10.03 -3.44 9.84
CA ASP A 254 9.22 -3.28 8.64
C ASP A 254 7.96 -2.42 8.86
N PHE A 255 7.57 -2.18 10.11
CA PHE A 255 6.41 -1.37 10.48
C PHE A 255 6.87 -0.05 11.09
N ILE A 256 6.52 1.06 10.43
CA ILE A 256 6.90 2.42 10.79
C ILE A 256 5.63 3.17 11.12
N GLU A 257 5.32 3.33 12.41
CA GLU A 257 4.17 4.07 12.89
C GLU A 257 4.48 5.57 12.90
N VAL A 258 3.66 6.32 12.17
CA VAL A 258 3.75 7.77 12.03
C VAL A 258 2.54 8.39 12.73
N PHE A 259 2.77 9.02 13.87
CA PHE A 259 1.73 9.69 14.62
C PHE A 259 1.55 11.14 14.15
N MET A 260 0.39 11.46 13.61
CA MET A 260 -0.05 12.83 13.35
C MET A 260 -0.62 13.44 14.63
N ASP A 261 0.27 13.95 15.48
CA ASP A 261 -0.02 14.61 16.76
C ASP A 261 -0.54 16.03 16.51
N VAL A 262 -1.82 16.12 16.15
CA VAL A 262 -2.54 17.37 15.90
C VAL A 262 -3.70 17.46 16.88
N ALA A 263 -3.71 18.53 17.67
CA ALA A 263 -4.75 18.78 18.66
C ALA A 263 -6.16 18.75 18.05
N LEU A 264 -7.12 18.19 18.81
CA LEU A 264 -8.51 18.03 18.39
C LEU A 264 -9.13 19.35 17.92
N GLU A 265 -8.86 20.45 18.63
CA GLU A 265 -9.39 21.78 18.34
C GLU A 265 -8.93 22.27 16.96
N VAL A 266 -7.69 21.96 16.58
CA VAL A 266 -7.13 22.31 15.26
C VAL A 266 -7.77 21.44 14.17
N CYS A 267 -7.98 20.15 14.44
CA CYS A 267 -8.70 19.25 13.56
C CYS A 267 -10.16 19.72 13.32
N GLU A 268 -10.86 20.13 14.38
CA GLU A 268 -12.21 20.69 14.33
C GLU A 268 -12.26 22.02 13.59
N GLN A 269 -11.25 22.87 13.74
CA GLN A 269 -11.15 24.13 13.01
C GLN A 269 -10.97 23.89 11.50
N ARG A 270 -10.16 22.88 11.13
CA ARG A 270 -9.90 22.54 9.72
C ARG A 270 -11.12 21.94 9.04
N ASP A 271 -11.80 20.99 9.70
CA ASP A 271 -12.98 20.22 9.28
C ASP A 271 -13.29 20.23 7.75
N PRO A 272 -12.37 19.74 6.90
CA PRO A 272 -12.48 19.92 5.45
C PRO A 272 -13.66 19.16 4.83
N LYS A 273 -14.15 18.13 5.54
CA LYS A 273 -15.28 17.28 5.13
C LYS A 273 -16.58 17.63 5.86
N GLY A 274 -16.57 18.60 6.79
CA GLY A 274 -17.74 18.95 7.60
C GLY A 274 -18.14 17.87 8.62
N LEU A 275 -17.29 16.88 8.88
CA LEU A 275 -17.62 15.71 9.71
C LEU A 275 -17.68 16.06 11.19
N TYR A 276 -16.82 16.95 11.67
CA TYR A 276 -16.85 17.39 13.07
C TYR A 276 -18.13 18.17 13.36
N LYS A 277 -18.55 19.07 12.45
CA LYS A 277 -19.84 19.77 12.58
C LYS A 277 -21.03 18.80 12.63
N LEU A 278 -21.03 17.77 11.79
CA LEU A 278 -22.08 16.75 11.78
C LEU A 278 -22.08 15.89 13.05
N ALA A 279 -20.91 15.53 13.57
CA ALA A 279 -20.77 14.79 14.83
C ALA A 279 -21.25 15.63 16.03
N ARG A 280 -20.83 16.90 16.13
CA ARG A 280 -21.29 17.84 17.18
C ARG A 280 -22.79 18.11 17.11
N ALA A 281 -23.39 18.05 15.91
CA ALA A 281 -24.83 18.13 15.71
C ALA A 281 -25.58 16.81 15.96
N GLY A 282 -24.89 15.74 16.41
CA GLY A 282 -25.49 14.43 16.70
C GLY A 282 -25.93 13.63 15.48
N LYS A 283 -25.56 14.05 14.26
CA LYS A 283 -25.92 13.37 13.00
C LYS A 283 -25.01 12.19 12.70
N ILE A 284 -23.79 12.20 13.24
CA ILE A 284 -22.84 11.08 13.18
C ILE A 284 -22.57 10.66 14.62
N LYS A 285 -22.72 9.36 14.89
CA LYS A 285 -22.43 8.75 16.20
C LYS A 285 -21.13 7.95 16.12
N GLY A 286 -20.42 7.83 17.24
CA GLY A 286 -19.15 7.14 17.38
C GLY A 286 -17.99 7.82 16.64
N PHE A 287 -18.04 9.11 16.41
CA PHE A 287 -16.98 9.85 15.76
C PHE A 287 -15.74 9.99 16.66
N THR A 288 -14.59 9.53 16.15
CA THR A 288 -13.33 9.54 16.89
C THR A 288 -12.92 10.95 17.33
N GLY A 289 -12.63 11.10 18.62
CA GLY A 289 -12.28 12.37 19.26
C GLY A 289 -13.48 13.19 19.75
N VAL A 290 -14.72 12.79 19.42
CA VAL A 290 -15.94 13.46 19.91
C VAL A 290 -16.68 12.53 20.87
N ASP A 291 -17.11 11.37 20.38
CA ASP A 291 -17.91 10.38 21.12
C ASP A 291 -17.37 8.94 21.00
N ASP A 292 -16.19 8.77 20.42
CA ASP A 292 -15.37 7.54 20.44
C ASP A 292 -13.90 7.91 20.73
N PRO A 293 -13.15 7.14 21.54
CA PRO A 293 -11.80 7.52 21.95
C PRO A 293 -10.77 7.43 20.82
N TYR A 294 -9.69 8.19 20.96
CA TYR A 294 -8.46 8.03 20.21
C TYR A 294 -7.33 7.72 21.19
N GLU A 295 -6.71 6.56 21.06
CA GLU A 295 -5.61 6.11 21.92
C GLU A 295 -4.30 6.45 21.22
N GLU A 296 -3.61 7.48 21.69
CA GLU A 296 -2.35 7.94 21.13
C GLU A 296 -1.25 6.86 21.20
N PRO A 297 -0.41 6.72 20.16
CA PRO A 297 0.71 5.77 20.19
C PRO A 297 1.82 6.26 21.12
N GLN A 298 2.31 5.36 21.97
CA GLN A 298 3.37 5.67 22.94
C GLN A 298 4.79 5.48 22.37
N GLU A 299 4.93 4.58 21.38
CA GLU A 299 6.21 4.16 20.80
C GLU A 299 6.19 4.29 19.28
N ALA A 300 5.63 5.39 18.76
CA ALA A 300 5.66 5.66 17.33
C ALA A 300 7.10 5.97 16.88
N GLU A 301 7.52 5.39 15.76
CA GLU A 301 8.83 5.66 15.15
C GLU A 301 8.98 7.14 14.77
N ILE A 302 7.89 7.78 14.35
CA ILE A 302 7.88 9.20 13.95
C ILE A 302 6.66 9.89 14.53
N VAL A 303 6.87 11.04 15.19
CA VAL A 303 5.80 11.91 15.70
C VAL A 303 5.82 13.26 14.99
N MET A 304 4.73 13.57 14.28
CA MET A 304 4.50 14.82 13.56
C MET A 304 3.70 15.77 14.45
N LYS A 305 4.42 16.54 15.29
CA LYS A 305 3.85 17.50 16.23
C LYS A 305 4.16 18.95 15.88
N ALA A 306 3.44 19.89 16.48
CA ALA A 306 3.73 21.31 16.36
C ALA A 306 5.07 21.68 17.02
N VAL A 307 5.84 22.54 16.36
CA VAL A 307 7.04 23.19 16.92
C VAL A 307 6.71 24.67 17.09
N ASN A 308 6.80 25.18 18.32
CA ASN A 308 6.42 26.56 18.67
C ASN A 308 4.99 26.93 18.23
N GLY A 309 4.05 25.97 18.35
CA GLY A 309 2.65 26.16 17.96
C GLY A 309 2.40 26.10 16.44
N VAL A 310 3.43 25.84 15.63
CA VAL A 310 3.31 25.74 14.17
C VAL A 310 3.49 24.30 13.74
N TYR A 311 2.53 23.78 12.97
CA TYR A 311 2.65 22.46 12.33
C TYR A 311 3.47 22.58 11.06
N ALA A 312 4.38 21.62 10.84
CA ALA A 312 5.15 21.52 9.62
C ALA A 312 4.23 21.42 8.38
N SER A 313 4.69 21.96 7.27
CA SER A 313 4.03 21.77 5.98
C SER A 313 4.11 20.31 5.52
N PRO A 314 3.21 19.85 4.64
CA PRO A 314 3.28 18.50 4.06
C PRO A 314 4.63 18.17 3.42
N GLN A 315 5.29 19.16 2.84
CA GLN A 315 6.61 19.03 2.21
C GLN A 315 7.70 18.79 3.26
N GLU A 316 7.71 19.55 4.36
CA GLU A 316 8.66 19.39 5.46
C GLU A 316 8.48 18.03 6.16
N MET A 317 7.22 17.63 6.43
CA MET A 317 6.92 16.30 6.97
C MET A 317 7.40 15.19 6.02
N THR A 318 7.24 15.37 4.71
CA THR A 318 7.74 14.42 3.71
C THR A 318 9.26 14.34 3.70
N VAL A 319 9.97 15.45 3.89
CA VAL A 319 11.45 15.45 4.02
C VAL A 319 11.88 14.63 5.23
N GLN A 320 11.22 14.79 6.37
CA GLN A 320 11.48 13.99 7.58
C GLN A 320 11.25 12.49 7.33
N MET A 321 10.14 12.14 6.68
CA MET A 321 9.84 10.75 6.31
C MET A 321 10.92 10.15 5.40
N LEU A 322 11.35 10.89 4.38
CA LEU A 322 12.37 10.43 3.44
C LEU A 322 13.74 10.27 4.11
N ALA A 323 14.10 11.16 5.03
CA ALA A 323 15.32 11.05 5.82
C ALA A 323 15.32 9.74 6.64
N TYR A 324 14.22 9.47 7.35
CA TYR A 324 14.06 8.24 8.11
C TYR A 324 14.18 6.99 7.21
N LEU A 325 13.52 6.98 6.06
CA LEU A 325 13.56 5.84 5.13
C LEU A 325 14.96 5.61 4.55
N GLU A 326 15.72 6.68 4.28
CA GLU A 326 17.10 6.59 3.81
C GLU A 326 18.04 6.07 4.91
N GLU A 327 17.94 6.63 6.11
CA GLU A 327 18.76 6.25 7.28
C GLU A 327 18.58 4.79 7.67
N ASN A 328 17.36 4.26 7.52
CA ASN A 328 17.03 2.87 7.81
C ASN A 328 17.16 1.95 6.57
N GLY A 329 17.68 2.45 5.45
CA GLY A 329 18.02 1.63 4.28
C GLY A 329 16.84 1.11 3.46
N PHE A 330 15.64 1.69 3.59
CA PHE A 330 14.47 1.29 2.79
C PHE A 330 14.56 1.76 1.33
N LEU A 331 15.32 2.83 1.07
CA LEU A 331 15.43 3.44 -0.25
C LEU A 331 16.56 2.83 -1.11
N ARG A 332 17.11 1.68 -0.74
CA ARG A 332 18.14 0.95 -1.49
C ARG A 332 17.83 -0.54 -1.49
N GLY A 333 18.21 -1.24 -2.56
CA GLY A 333 18.18 -2.71 -2.60
C GLY A 333 19.41 -3.28 -1.90
N ASP A 334 19.25 -4.47 -1.32
CA ASP A 334 20.38 -5.28 -0.80
C ASP A 334 21.20 -5.93 -1.91
#